data_AF-A0A7C2TPI4-F1
#
_entry.id   AF-A0A7C2TPI4-F1
#
_cell.length_a   1.000
_cell.length_b   1.000
_cell.length_c   1.000
_cell.angle_alpha   90.00
_cell.angle_beta   90.00
_cell.angle_gamma   90.00
#
_symmetry.space_group_name_H-M   'P 1'
#
loop_
_entity.id
_entity.type
_entity.pdbx_description
1 polymer ?
#
loop_
_entity_poly.entity_id
_entity_poly.type
_entity_poly.pdbx_seq_one_letter_code
_entity_poly.pdbx_strand_id
1 'polypeptide(L)'
;MVNEHALTVSLEEFGLSNYEARAYVTLVAKGTISASELAYYSELPRTKVYPILLKLEKKKLAIISKSKPRMCTSIAPVDAFDDIIQEQINKVNAMNTLVTNLKKMSEDSKKSRGAVEKRYFDLSANAVLSQLRTMVEGSKSRIYIMVDQWGLGLLAECKDQMLTVLRRDLEVKIIIPPSLLGSESIKAIPDGAKIRISDIIQNCFIFDETELMLIDSNNGKGAIFSSTEILGVNQMKVFSHVWKNSMKIDSLYDMTKSEAQEVYRIIRLVNEDALGHILNASLVSKNHDIDMLEFLEKNGINLRSKSLEELITIIDSSLQMVCSGRANLEPGTKNITIESRMNSGHSLPWAAIITGYLQKQGHRPRLVYQNQAHKGEKVHIKINS
;
A
#
# COMPACT_ATOMS: atom_id res chain seq x y z
N MET A 1 -41.52 -40.71 -1.11
CA MET A 1 -42.14 -40.75 0.24
C MET A 1 -41.28 -39.90 1.15
N VAL A 2 -41.85 -38.90 1.83
CA VAL A 2 -41.11 -38.07 2.78
C VAL A 2 -40.76 -38.92 4.00
N ASN A 3 -39.50 -38.91 4.43
CA ASN A 3 -39.06 -39.71 5.59
C ASN A 3 -39.60 -39.09 6.88
N GLU A 4 -40.57 -39.72 7.53
CA GLU A 4 -41.22 -39.24 8.76
C GLU A 4 -40.22 -38.99 9.90
N HIS A 5 -39.12 -39.76 9.97
CA HIS A 5 -38.05 -39.54 10.96
C HIS A 5 -37.24 -38.27 10.70
N ALA A 6 -37.05 -37.88 9.42
CA ALA A 6 -36.37 -36.62 9.09
C ALA A 6 -37.22 -35.41 9.49
N LEU A 7 -38.54 -35.49 9.29
CA LEU A 7 -39.48 -34.43 9.70
C LEU A 7 -39.52 -34.23 11.21
N THR A 8 -39.42 -35.31 12.00
CA THR A 8 -39.45 -35.19 13.48
C THR A 8 -38.24 -34.47 14.04
N VAL A 9 -37.07 -34.58 13.40
CA VAL A 9 -35.85 -33.87 13.82
C VAL A 9 -35.94 -32.39 13.46
N SER A 10 -36.44 -32.05 12.28
CA SER A 10 -36.60 -30.65 11.85
C SER A 10 -37.65 -29.88 12.66
N LEU A 11 -38.63 -30.56 13.25
CA LEU A 11 -39.67 -29.92 14.06
C LEU A 11 -39.18 -29.49 15.46
N GLU A 12 -38.02 -30.00 15.92
CA GLU A 12 -37.40 -29.51 17.15
C GLU A 12 -36.90 -28.06 17.01
N GLU A 13 -36.50 -27.66 15.80
CA GLU A 13 -36.11 -26.28 15.48
C GLU A 13 -37.29 -25.29 15.62
N PHE A 14 -38.53 -25.78 15.48
CA PHE A 14 -39.75 -25.02 15.75
C PHE A 14 -40.17 -25.06 17.24
N GLY A 15 -39.28 -25.54 18.12
CA GLY A 15 -39.50 -25.56 19.56
C GLY A 15 -40.40 -26.68 20.06
N LEU A 16 -40.60 -27.75 19.27
CA LEU A 16 -41.31 -28.96 19.69
C LEU A 16 -40.35 -29.94 20.36
N SER A 17 -40.81 -30.63 21.41
CA SER A 17 -40.07 -31.79 21.90
C SER A 17 -40.21 -32.97 20.93
N ASN A 18 -39.28 -33.93 20.97
CA ASN A 18 -39.34 -35.14 20.15
C ASN A 18 -40.72 -35.83 20.19
N TYR A 19 -41.32 -35.92 21.37
CA TYR A 19 -42.64 -36.51 21.55
C TYR A 19 -43.78 -35.67 20.94
N GLU A 20 -43.66 -34.33 20.98
CA GLU A 20 -44.62 -33.41 20.34
C GLU A 20 -44.50 -33.47 18.81
N ALA A 21 -43.27 -33.48 18.30
CA ALA A 21 -42.99 -33.60 16.87
C ALA A 21 -43.57 -34.90 16.29
N ARG A 22 -43.34 -36.04 16.97
CA ARG A 22 -43.91 -37.34 16.58
C ARG A 22 -45.43 -37.32 16.57
N ALA A 23 -46.06 -36.82 17.63
CA ALA A 23 -47.52 -36.72 17.69
C ALA A 23 -48.09 -35.84 16.57
N TYR A 24 -47.47 -34.69 16.30
CA TYR A 24 -47.92 -33.78 15.24
C TYR A 24 -47.77 -34.40 13.85
N VAL A 25 -46.61 -35.01 13.53
CA VAL A 25 -46.40 -35.71 12.25
C VAL A 25 -47.43 -36.82 12.04
N THR A 26 -47.72 -37.62 13.08
CA THR A 26 -48.75 -38.66 13.00
C THR A 26 -50.15 -38.08 12.74
N LEU A 27 -50.51 -36.95 13.36
CA LEU A 27 -51.78 -36.27 13.09
C LEU A 27 -51.86 -35.65 11.69
N VAL A 28 -50.75 -35.20 11.14
CA VAL A 28 -50.69 -34.71 9.75
C VAL A 28 -50.82 -35.89 8.77
N ALA A 29 -50.16 -37.01 9.05
CA ALA A 29 -50.15 -38.18 8.17
C ALA A 29 -51.47 -38.99 8.19
N LYS A 30 -52.12 -39.11 9.36
CA LYS A 30 -53.32 -39.93 9.56
C LYS A 30 -54.62 -39.12 9.61
N GLY A 31 -54.55 -37.80 9.68
CA GLY A 31 -55.71 -36.94 9.81
C GLY A 31 -56.37 -37.06 11.20
N THR A 32 -57.70 -37.09 11.24
CA THR A 32 -58.46 -37.08 12.50
C THR A 32 -58.51 -38.47 13.12
N ILE A 33 -57.88 -38.65 14.29
CA ILE A 33 -57.77 -39.94 14.98
C ILE A 33 -58.03 -39.80 16.49
N SER A 34 -58.39 -40.90 17.16
CA SER A 34 -58.56 -40.90 18.62
C SER A 34 -57.21 -40.83 19.35
N ALA A 35 -57.20 -40.38 20.61
CA ALA A 35 -55.97 -40.36 21.43
C ALA A 35 -55.33 -41.76 21.59
N SER A 36 -56.13 -42.83 21.59
CA SER A 36 -55.67 -44.22 21.60
C SER A 36 -54.96 -44.63 20.32
N GLU A 37 -55.49 -44.22 19.17
CA GLU A 37 -54.88 -44.48 17.86
C GLU A 37 -53.62 -43.62 17.68
N LEU A 38 -53.65 -42.37 18.14
CA LEU A 38 -52.46 -41.52 18.15
C LEU A 38 -51.34 -42.18 18.95
N ALA A 39 -51.60 -42.68 20.15
CA ALA A 39 -50.60 -43.41 20.95
C ALA A 39 -49.97 -44.57 20.19
N TYR A 40 -50.78 -45.32 19.45
CA TYR A 40 -50.35 -46.47 18.68
C TYR A 40 -49.49 -46.07 17.48
N TYR A 41 -49.98 -45.17 16.62
CA TYR A 41 -49.29 -44.78 15.40
C TYR A 41 -48.08 -43.86 15.62
N SER A 42 -48.07 -43.09 16.70
CA SER A 42 -46.92 -42.25 17.08
C SER A 42 -45.93 -42.97 17.99
N GLU A 43 -46.19 -44.24 18.34
CA GLU A 43 -45.45 -45.08 19.31
C GLU A 43 -45.14 -44.35 20.63
N LEU A 44 -46.08 -43.52 21.06
CA LEU A 44 -46.00 -42.79 22.33
C LEU A 44 -46.59 -43.63 23.46
N PRO A 45 -46.00 -43.61 24.68
CA PRO A 45 -46.61 -44.24 25.83
C PRO A 45 -48.03 -43.70 26.05
N ARG A 46 -49.02 -44.59 26.22
CA ARG A 46 -50.44 -44.21 26.38
C ARG A 46 -50.67 -43.17 27.48
N THR A 47 -49.86 -43.19 28.54
CA THR A 47 -49.91 -42.24 29.67
C THR A 47 -49.45 -40.82 29.31
N LYS A 48 -48.68 -40.65 28.22
CA LYS A 48 -48.10 -39.36 27.81
C LYS A 48 -48.88 -38.63 26.70
N VAL A 49 -49.79 -39.31 26.01
CA VAL A 49 -50.47 -38.74 24.83
C VAL A 49 -51.36 -37.54 25.17
N TYR A 50 -52.15 -37.61 26.23
CA TYR A 50 -53.00 -36.48 26.63
C TYR A 50 -52.20 -35.22 27.04
N PRO A 51 -51.15 -35.31 27.87
CA PRO A 51 -50.28 -34.16 28.13
C PRO A 51 -49.67 -33.55 26.86
N ILE A 52 -49.26 -34.37 25.90
CA ILE A 52 -48.67 -33.91 24.64
C ILE A 52 -49.72 -33.20 23.77
N LEU A 53 -50.92 -33.79 23.65
CA LEU A 53 -52.03 -33.18 22.92
C LEU A 53 -52.43 -31.81 23.47
N LEU A 54 -52.47 -31.65 24.80
CA LEU A 54 -52.73 -30.35 25.43
C LEU A 54 -51.64 -29.31 25.12
N LYS A 55 -50.39 -29.75 25.02
CA LYS A 55 -49.28 -28.86 24.62
C LYS A 55 -49.36 -28.48 23.14
N LEU A 56 -49.71 -29.43 22.27
CA LEU A 56 -49.95 -29.15 20.85
C LEU A 56 -51.14 -28.21 20.66
N GLU A 57 -52.23 -28.40 21.40
CA GLU A 57 -53.38 -27.49 21.39
C GLU A 57 -53.00 -26.09 21.89
N LYS A 58 -52.23 -25.98 22.98
CA LYS A 58 -51.72 -24.70 23.49
C LYS A 58 -50.82 -23.98 22.48
N LYS A 59 -50.04 -24.73 21.70
CA LYS A 59 -49.20 -24.21 20.61
C LYS A 59 -49.97 -23.99 19.30
N LYS A 60 -51.30 -24.17 19.29
CA LYS A 60 -52.17 -24.10 18.09
C LYS A 60 -51.72 -25.03 16.96
N LEU A 61 -51.20 -26.20 17.30
CA LEU A 61 -50.78 -27.23 16.35
C LEU A 61 -51.82 -28.35 16.20
N ALA A 62 -52.73 -28.51 17.16
CA ALA A 62 -53.79 -29.52 17.09
C ALA A 62 -55.10 -29.03 17.72
N ILE A 63 -56.21 -29.61 17.29
CA ILE A 63 -57.56 -29.38 17.84
C ILE A 63 -58.04 -30.68 18.46
N ILE A 64 -58.54 -30.61 19.71
CA ILE A 64 -59.12 -31.76 20.41
C ILE A 64 -60.64 -31.59 20.48
N SER A 65 -61.38 -32.55 19.92
CA SER A 65 -62.84 -32.54 19.99
C SER A 65 -63.35 -32.91 21.39
N LYS A 66 -64.51 -32.38 21.75
CA LYS A 66 -65.23 -32.73 22.99
C LYS A 66 -66.12 -34.00 22.83
N SER A 67 -66.05 -34.70 21.70
CA SER A 67 -66.84 -35.91 21.45
C SER A 67 -66.36 -37.10 22.30
N LYS A 68 -67.19 -38.15 22.40
CA LYS A 68 -66.80 -39.46 22.94
C LYS A 68 -66.85 -40.49 21.80
N PRO A 69 -65.71 -41.03 21.34
CA PRO A 69 -64.34 -40.78 21.81
C PRO A 69 -63.82 -39.37 21.41
N ARG A 70 -62.80 -38.88 22.16
CA ARG A 70 -62.13 -37.60 21.87
C ARG A 70 -61.26 -37.78 20.63
N MET A 71 -61.54 -36.99 19.60
CA MET A 71 -60.83 -36.99 18.34
C MET A 71 -59.81 -35.85 18.33
N CYS A 72 -58.67 -36.11 17.70
CA CYS A 72 -57.55 -35.17 17.60
C CYS A 72 -57.26 -34.94 16.13
N THR A 73 -57.14 -33.68 15.73
CA THR A 73 -56.86 -33.28 14.34
C THR A 73 -55.69 -32.30 14.34
N SER A 74 -54.76 -32.44 13.39
CA SER A 74 -53.69 -31.46 13.19
C SER A 74 -54.26 -30.17 12.57
N ILE A 75 -53.67 -29.03 12.96
CA ILE A 75 -53.83 -27.79 12.20
C ILE A 75 -52.85 -27.85 11.02
N ALA A 76 -53.28 -27.37 9.85
CA ALA A 76 -52.49 -27.41 8.63
C ALA A 76 -51.11 -26.77 8.87
N PRO A 77 -49.99 -27.40 8.43
CA PRO A 77 -48.65 -26.90 8.71
C PRO A 77 -48.41 -25.44 8.32
N VAL A 78 -49.04 -24.99 7.23
CA VAL A 78 -48.96 -23.59 6.78
C VAL A 78 -49.50 -22.65 7.85
N ASP A 79 -50.69 -22.92 8.39
CA ASP A 79 -51.31 -22.07 9.42
C ASP A 79 -50.65 -22.26 10.80
N ALA A 80 -50.19 -23.48 11.09
CA ALA A 80 -49.65 -23.87 12.38
C ALA A 80 -48.26 -23.28 12.66
N PHE A 81 -47.42 -23.16 11.62
CA PHE A 81 -46.05 -22.66 11.76
C PHE A 81 -45.85 -21.22 11.30
N ASP A 82 -46.77 -20.61 10.54
CA ASP A 82 -46.61 -19.21 10.12
C ASP A 82 -46.51 -18.25 11.31
N ASP A 83 -47.40 -18.39 12.31
CA ASP A 83 -47.33 -17.62 13.57
C ASP A 83 -45.94 -17.77 14.25
N ILE A 84 -45.41 -19.00 14.31
CA ILE A 84 -44.12 -19.30 14.95
C ILE A 84 -42.96 -18.69 14.17
N ILE A 85 -43.00 -18.79 12.84
CA ILE A 85 -41.97 -18.21 11.96
C ILE A 85 -41.97 -16.68 12.07
N GLN A 86 -43.15 -16.04 12.05
CA GLN A 86 -43.29 -14.60 12.19
C GLN A 86 -42.78 -14.10 13.55
N GLU A 87 -43.04 -14.84 14.64
CA GLU A 87 -42.51 -14.49 15.96
C GLU A 87 -40.97 -14.50 15.99
N GLN A 88 -40.33 -15.52 15.38
CA GLN A 88 -38.87 -15.58 15.29
C GLN A 88 -38.30 -14.46 14.43
N ILE A 89 -38.92 -14.15 13.28
CA ILE A 89 -38.52 -13.04 12.41
C ILE A 89 -38.57 -11.72 13.20
N ASN A 90 -39.66 -11.46 13.92
CA ASN A 90 -39.82 -10.26 14.73
C ASN A 90 -38.77 -10.15 15.83
N LYS A 91 -38.44 -11.26 16.49
CA LYS A 91 -37.39 -11.31 17.51
C LYS A 91 -36.01 -10.96 16.93
N VAL A 92 -35.67 -11.53 15.78
CA VAL A 92 -34.42 -11.20 15.07
C VAL A 92 -34.37 -9.73 14.66
N ASN A 93 -35.47 -9.19 14.13
CA ASN A 93 -35.57 -7.78 13.76
C ASN A 93 -35.41 -6.84 14.96
N ALA A 94 -36.02 -7.17 16.11
CA ALA A 94 -35.86 -6.42 17.34
C ALA A 94 -34.40 -6.44 17.82
N MET A 95 -33.73 -7.60 17.80
CA MET A 95 -32.31 -7.72 18.15
C MET A 95 -31.42 -6.87 17.23
N ASN A 96 -31.64 -6.91 15.92
CA ASN A 96 -30.91 -6.09 14.95
C ASN A 96 -31.12 -4.59 15.20
N THR A 97 -32.34 -4.19 15.56
CA THR A 97 -32.67 -2.79 15.88
C THR A 97 -31.95 -2.33 17.14
N LEU A 98 -31.92 -3.16 18.18
CA LEU A 98 -31.18 -2.87 19.42
C LEU A 98 -29.68 -2.69 19.15
N VAL A 99 -29.07 -3.59 18.38
CA VAL A 99 -27.64 -3.48 18.02
C VAL A 99 -27.37 -2.17 17.26
N THR A 100 -28.22 -1.82 16.30
CA THR A 100 -28.11 -0.56 15.56
C THR A 100 -28.21 0.67 16.47
N ASN A 101 -29.16 0.66 17.41
CA ASN A 101 -29.35 1.76 18.35
C ASN A 101 -28.17 1.89 19.32
N LEU A 102 -27.63 0.77 19.81
CA LEU A 102 -26.42 0.77 20.66
C LEU A 102 -25.20 1.32 19.92
N LYS A 103 -25.04 1.02 18.62
CA LYS A 103 -23.99 1.61 17.78
C LYS A 103 -24.14 3.13 17.71
N LYS A 104 -25.34 3.64 17.40
CA LYS A 104 -25.62 5.09 17.34
C LYS A 104 -25.34 5.77 18.68
N MET A 105 -25.83 5.21 19.79
CA MET A 105 -25.58 5.75 21.13
C MET A 105 -24.08 5.79 21.48
N SER A 106 -23.31 4.77 21.08
CA SER A 106 -21.85 4.75 21.27
C SER A 106 -21.18 5.87 20.46
N GLU A 107 -21.56 6.05 19.19
CA GLU A 107 -21.02 7.11 18.33
C GLU A 107 -21.35 8.51 18.86
N ASP A 108 -22.58 8.76 19.31
CA ASP A 108 -22.99 10.05 19.86
C ASP A 108 -22.31 10.36 21.20
N SER A 109 -22.08 9.35 22.05
CA SER A 109 -21.31 9.49 23.28
C SER A 109 -19.83 9.82 23.05
N LYS A 110 -19.28 9.42 21.91
CA LYS A 110 -17.89 9.71 21.51
C LYS A 110 -17.77 11.10 20.90
N LYS A 111 -18.74 11.49 20.05
CA LYS A 111 -18.84 12.84 19.48
C LYS A 111 -18.93 13.92 20.56
N SER A 112 -19.69 13.71 21.64
CA SER A 112 -19.80 14.68 22.74
C SER A 112 -18.49 14.88 23.52
N ARG A 113 -17.54 13.93 23.44
CA ARG A 113 -16.18 14.05 23.99
C ARG A 113 -15.17 14.63 23.00
N GLY A 114 -15.59 15.04 21.81
CA GLY A 114 -14.70 15.50 20.74
C GLY A 114 -13.77 14.42 20.19
N ALA A 115 -14.02 13.14 20.47
CA ALA A 115 -13.18 12.02 20.06
C ALA A 115 -13.89 11.18 19.00
N VAL A 116 -13.23 10.94 17.86
CA VAL A 116 -13.72 10.05 16.80
C VAL A 116 -12.83 8.81 16.76
N GLU A 117 -13.40 7.63 17.03
CA GLU A 117 -12.69 6.37 16.83
C GLU A 117 -12.64 6.06 15.33
N LYS A 118 -11.44 6.01 14.76
CA LYS A 118 -11.21 5.50 13.41
C LYS A 118 -10.44 4.19 13.52
N ARG A 119 -10.99 3.13 12.93
CA ARG A 119 -10.35 1.81 12.86
C ARG A 119 -9.47 1.74 11.62
N TYR A 120 -8.37 1.03 11.73
CA TYR A 120 -7.53 0.65 10.61
C TYR A 120 -7.69 -0.84 10.35
N PHE A 121 -7.30 -1.28 9.15
CA PHE A 121 -7.38 -2.69 8.75
C PHE A 121 -5.98 -3.26 8.61
N ASP A 122 -5.68 -4.32 9.37
CA ASP A 122 -4.50 -5.13 9.14
C ASP A 122 -4.69 -6.02 7.92
N LEU A 123 -3.71 -6.02 7.03
CA LEU A 123 -3.62 -6.84 5.84
C LEU A 123 -2.62 -7.97 6.05
N SER A 124 -3.04 -9.18 5.73
CA SER A 124 -2.10 -10.29 5.54
C SER A 124 -1.24 -10.05 4.30
N ALA A 125 -0.05 -10.66 4.25
CA ALA A 125 0.87 -10.46 3.14
C ALA A 125 0.26 -10.74 1.75
N ASN A 126 -0.62 -11.73 1.67
CA ASN A 126 -1.29 -12.11 0.42
C ASN A 126 -2.36 -11.10 -0.03
N ALA A 127 -2.89 -10.28 0.89
CA ALA A 127 -3.92 -9.30 0.61
C ALA A 127 -3.36 -7.91 0.26
N VAL A 128 -2.07 -7.66 0.53
CA VAL A 128 -1.46 -6.34 0.30
C VAL A 128 -1.50 -5.95 -1.18
N LEU A 129 -1.13 -6.87 -2.09
CA LEU A 129 -1.09 -6.56 -3.52
C LEU A 129 -2.48 -6.27 -4.10
N SER A 130 -3.49 -7.09 -3.77
CA SER A 130 -4.86 -6.88 -4.27
C SER A 130 -5.44 -5.57 -3.76
N GLN A 131 -5.17 -5.24 -2.50
CA GLN A 131 -5.59 -3.97 -1.94
C GLN A 131 -4.85 -2.79 -2.55
N LEU A 132 -3.53 -2.88 -2.74
CA LEU A 132 -2.74 -1.83 -3.39
C LEU A 132 -3.29 -1.50 -4.77
N ARG A 133 -3.61 -2.51 -5.59
CA ARG A 133 -4.26 -2.32 -6.90
C ARG A 133 -5.57 -1.54 -6.79
N THR A 134 -6.41 -1.91 -5.82
CA THR A 134 -7.69 -1.23 -5.56
C THR A 134 -7.50 0.24 -5.19
N MET A 135 -6.53 0.54 -4.31
CA MET A 135 -6.27 1.91 -3.86
C MET A 135 -5.64 2.79 -4.95
N VAL A 136 -4.72 2.24 -5.74
CA VAL A 136 -4.16 2.94 -6.91
C VAL A 136 -5.29 3.30 -7.88
N GLU A 137 -6.13 2.34 -8.26
CA GLU A 137 -7.21 2.57 -9.21
C GLU A 137 -8.26 3.58 -8.69
N GLY A 138 -8.58 3.52 -7.40
CA GLY A 138 -9.54 4.42 -6.74
C GLY A 138 -9.07 5.86 -6.52
N SER A 139 -7.77 6.14 -6.69
CA SER A 139 -7.20 7.47 -6.49
C SER A 139 -7.72 8.48 -7.51
N LYS A 140 -7.82 9.75 -7.08
CA LYS A 140 -8.46 10.84 -7.84
C LYS A 140 -7.56 12.00 -8.19
N SER A 141 -6.52 12.28 -7.39
CA SER A 141 -5.70 13.49 -7.53
C SER A 141 -4.21 13.22 -7.54
N ARG A 142 -3.69 12.49 -6.55
CA ARG A 142 -2.24 12.28 -6.41
C ARG A 142 -1.92 11.01 -5.63
N ILE A 143 -0.80 10.39 -6.00
CA ILE A 143 -0.28 9.18 -5.35
C ILE A 143 1.20 9.41 -5.04
N TYR A 144 1.54 9.45 -3.75
CA TYR A 144 2.92 9.64 -3.29
C TYR A 144 3.40 8.39 -2.56
N ILE A 145 4.58 7.92 -2.93
CA ILE A 145 5.05 6.58 -2.58
C ILE A 145 6.49 6.65 -2.06
N MET A 146 6.76 6.08 -0.90
CA MET A 146 8.10 5.76 -0.39
C MET A 146 8.20 4.25 -0.25
N VAL A 147 9.08 3.59 -1.00
CA VAL A 147 9.13 2.13 -1.06
C VAL A 147 10.55 1.60 -1.09
N ASP A 148 10.77 0.49 -0.40
CA ASP A 148 12.00 -0.29 -0.49
C ASP A 148 11.92 -1.32 -1.63
N GLN A 149 12.84 -2.29 -1.64
CA GLN A 149 12.87 -3.36 -2.65
C GLN A 149 11.54 -4.12 -2.74
N TRP A 150 10.90 -4.38 -1.60
CA TRP A 150 9.67 -5.19 -1.55
C TRP A 150 8.47 -4.35 -2.00
N GLY A 151 8.35 -3.12 -1.49
CA GLY A 151 7.30 -2.19 -1.92
C GLY A 151 7.39 -1.83 -3.40
N LEU A 152 8.60 -1.67 -3.94
CA LEU A 152 8.81 -1.43 -5.36
C LEU A 152 8.40 -2.65 -6.20
N GLY A 153 8.65 -3.87 -5.70
CA GLY A 153 8.18 -5.11 -6.31
C GLY A 153 6.65 -5.15 -6.43
N LEU A 154 5.93 -4.80 -5.35
CA LEU A 154 4.47 -4.69 -5.40
C LEU A 154 3.98 -3.63 -6.39
N LEU A 155 4.66 -2.49 -6.44
CA LEU A 155 4.29 -1.40 -7.35
C LEU A 155 4.51 -1.80 -8.82
N ALA A 156 5.57 -2.55 -9.12
CA ALA A 156 5.83 -3.10 -10.46
C ALA A 156 4.68 -4.01 -10.93
N GLU A 157 4.06 -4.76 -10.03
CA GLU A 157 2.88 -5.61 -10.28
C GLU A 157 1.56 -4.81 -10.45
N CYS A 158 1.61 -3.48 -10.30
CA CYS A 158 0.47 -2.58 -10.45
C CYS A 158 0.55 -1.72 -11.74
N LYS A 159 1.35 -2.15 -12.73
CA LYS A 159 1.62 -1.40 -13.97
C LYS A 159 0.35 -0.90 -14.69
N ASP A 160 -0.67 -1.76 -14.83
CA ASP A 160 -1.91 -1.42 -15.54
C ASP A 160 -2.75 -0.37 -14.78
N GLN A 161 -2.81 -0.48 -13.45
CA GLN A 161 -3.49 0.49 -12.59
C GLN A 161 -2.75 1.84 -12.64
N MET A 162 -1.42 1.81 -12.62
CA MET A 162 -0.57 2.99 -12.75
C MET A 162 -0.76 3.70 -14.10
N LEU A 163 -0.83 2.95 -15.20
CA LEU A 163 -1.17 3.51 -16.52
C LEU A 163 -2.56 4.17 -16.53
N THR A 164 -3.53 3.57 -15.83
CA THR A 164 -4.90 4.09 -15.76
C THR A 164 -4.99 5.41 -14.98
N VAL A 165 -4.25 5.55 -13.87
CA VAL A 165 -4.18 6.82 -13.12
C VAL A 165 -3.41 7.89 -13.90
N LEU A 166 -2.31 7.53 -14.57
CA LEU A 166 -1.51 8.49 -15.35
C LEU A 166 -2.28 9.03 -16.57
N ARG A 167 -3.09 8.18 -17.23
CA ARG A 167 -4.01 8.63 -18.30
C ARG A 167 -5.08 9.63 -17.82
N ARG A 168 -5.39 9.60 -16.52
CA ARG A 168 -6.30 10.56 -15.86
C ARG A 168 -5.57 11.81 -15.34
N ASP A 169 -4.30 11.99 -15.69
CA ASP A 169 -3.45 13.12 -15.30
C ASP A 169 -3.22 13.25 -13.78
N LEU A 170 -3.18 12.12 -13.08
CA LEU A 170 -2.85 12.10 -11.65
C LEU A 170 -1.36 12.32 -11.42
N GLU A 171 -1.02 13.11 -10.39
CA GLU A 171 0.38 13.30 -10.01
C GLU A 171 0.91 12.08 -9.23
N VAL A 172 1.82 11.35 -9.85
CA VAL A 172 2.49 10.20 -9.24
C VAL A 172 3.96 10.52 -8.93
N LYS A 173 4.34 10.42 -7.66
CA LYS A 173 5.72 10.64 -7.20
C LYS A 173 6.21 9.49 -6.34
N ILE A 174 7.39 8.97 -6.65
CA ILE A 174 7.95 7.76 -6.03
C ILE A 174 9.36 8.04 -5.53
N ILE A 175 9.63 7.74 -4.26
CA ILE A 175 10.96 7.77 -3.67
C ILE A 175 11.41 6.34 -3.41
N ILE A 176 12.61 6.02 -3.89
CA ILE A 176 13.25 4.72 -3.72
C ILE A 176 14.64 4.86 -3.11
N PRO A 177 15.12 3.87 -2.35
CA PRO A 177 16.48 3.89 -1.83
C PRO A 177 17.51 3.71 -2.96
N PRO A 178 18.73 4.26 -2.80
CA PRO A 178 19.79 4.17 -3.81
C PRO A 178 20.19 2.74 -4.19
N SER A 179 19.98 1.77 -3.31
CA SER A 179 20.24 0.34 -3.57
C SER A 179 19.42 -0.22 -4.74
N LEU A 180 18.29 0.42 -5.08
CA LEU A 180 17.40 0.01 -6.16
C LEU A 180 17.74 0.61 -7.52
N LEU A 181 18.71 1.52 -7.59
CA LEU A 181 19.14 2.13 -8.85
C LEU A 181 19.47 1.06 -9.91
N GLY A 182 18.91 1.24 -11.11
CA GLY A 182 19.08 0.32 -12.24
C GLY A 182 18.42 -1.05 -12.07
N SER A 183 17.50 -1.23 -11.10
CA SER A 183 16.73 -2.47 -10.98
C SER A 183 15.65 -2.60 -12.07
N GLU A 184 15.36 -3.83 -12.49
CA GLU A 184 14.31 -4.12 -13.48
C GLU A 184 12.91 -3.65 -13.01
N SER A 185 12.67 -3.64 -11.69
CA SER A 185 11.41 -3.14 -11.13
C SER A 185 11.17 -1.66 -11.41
N ILE A 186 12.22 -0.84 -11.56
CA ILE A 186 12.08 0.57 -11.98
C ILE A 186 11.56 0.64 -13.42
N LYS A 187 12.03 -0.23 -14.31
CA LYS A 187 11.60 -0.27 -15.72
C LYS A 187 10.14 -0.70 -15.88
N ALA A 188 9.57 -1.37 -14.89
CA ALA A 188 8.15 -1.72 -14.88
C ALA A 188 7.24 -0.52 -14.57
N ILE A 189 7.78 0.55 -13.96
CA ILE A 189 7.03 1.76 -13.64
C ILE A 189 6.76 2.54 -14.92
N PRO A 190 5.49 2.90 -15.22
CA PRO A 190 5.16 3.59 -16.46
C PRO A 190 5.74 5.00 -16.56
N ASP A 191 6.04 5.40 -17.80
CA ASP A 191 6.40 6.77 -18.15
C ASP A 191 5.32 7.75 -17.68
N GLY A 192 5.75 8.84 -17.02
CA GLY A 192 4.88 9.84 -16.41
C GLY A 192 4.91 9.84 -14.87
N ALA A 193 5.25 8.71 -14.25
CA ALA A 193 5.55 8.69 -12.82
C ALA A 193 6.93 9.29 -12.55
N LYS A 194 7.01 10.25 -11.63
CA LYS A 194 8.28 10.89 -11.26
C LYS A 194 8.98 10.06 -10.20
N ILE A 195 10.20 9.60 -10.47
CA ILE A 195 10.99 8.80 -9.53
C ILE A 195 12.18 9.62 -9.03
N ARG A 196 12.45 9.54 -7.73
CA ARG A 196 13.63 10.13 -7.09
C ARG A 196 14.29 9.16 -6.12
N ILE A 197 15.57 9.38 -5.86
CA ILE A 197 16.36 8.59 -4.92
C ILE A 197 16.64 9.35 -3.63
N SER A 198 16.44 8.68 -2.51
CA SER A 198 16.81 9.15 -1.18
C SER A 198 16.73 7.98 -0.21
N ASP A 199 17.40 8.11 0.94
CA ASP A 199 17.18 7.17 2.03
C ASP A 199 15.73 7.28 2.52
N ILE A 200 15.11 6.13 2.72
CA ILE A 200 13.75 6.01 3.20
C ILE A 200 13.74 5.30 4.55
N ILE A 201 12.79 5.68 5.40
CA ILE A 201 12.62 5.12 6.74
C ILE A 201 11.36 4.25 6.88
N GLN A 202 10.52 4.21 5.84
CA GLN A 202 9.24 3.53 5.86
C GLN A 202 8.80 3.13 4.45
N ASN A 203 8.00 2.06 4.37
CA ASN A 203 7.31 1.63 3.17
C ASN A 203 5.84 2.10 3.27
N CYS A 204 5.51 3.15 2.51
CA CYS A 204 4.30 3.94 2.69
C CYS A 204 3.76 4.42 1.34
N PHE A 205 2.46 4.19 1.12
CA PHE A 205 1.70 4.66 -0.03
C PHE A 205 0.63 5.62 0.44
N ILE A 206 0.63 6.83 -0.10
CA ILE A 206 -0.28 7.91 0.27
C ILE A 206 -1.16 8.24 -0.93
N PHE A 207 -2.47 8.12 -0.75
CA PHE A 207 -3.48 8.34 -1.79
C PHE A 207 -4.37 9.53 -1.40
N ASP A 208 -4.39 10.56 -2.26
CA ASP A 208 -5.27 11.74 -2.11
C ASP A 208 -5.20 12.45 -0.74
N GLU A 209 -4.09 12.28 -0.01
CA GLU A 209 -3.88 12.79 1.36
C GLU A 209 -4.82 12.20 2.44
N THR A 210 -5.84 11.42 2.04
CA THR A 210 -6.88 10.90 2.92
C THR A 210 -6.74 9.43 3.26
N GLU A 211 -6.10 8.65 2.37
CA GLU A 211 -5.90 7.22 2.55
C GLU A 211 -4.42 6.86 2.51
N LEU A 212 -4.05 5.87 3.32
CA LEU A 212 -2.66 5.50 3.49
C LEU A 212 -2.53 3.99 3.66
N MET A 213 -1.52 3.41 3.03
CA MET A 213 -1.13 2.03 3.22
C MET A 213 0.31 1.99 3.73
N LEU A 214 0.50 1.45 4.94
CA LEU A 214 1.83 1.12 5.46
C LEU A 214 2.10 -0.35 5.24
N ILE A 215 3.35 -0.68 4.98
CA ILE A 215 3.81 -2.04 4.75
C ILE A 215 5.00 -2.32 5.66
N ASP A 216 4.98 -3.47 6.33
CA ASP A 216 6.13 -4.00 7.05
C ASP A 216 6.84 -5.03 6.17
N SER A 217 7.95 -4.62 5.57
CA SER A 217 8.73 -5.45 4.67
C SER A 217 9.38 -6.66 5.35
N ASN A 218 9.42 -6.73 6.69
CA ASN A 218 9.98 -7.90 7.40
C ASN A 218 9.04 -9.12 7.35
N ASN A 219 7.73 -8.89 7.30
CA ASN A 219 6.72 -9.96 7.28
C ASN A 219 5.72 -9.84 6.12
N GLY A 220 5.87 -8.82 5.27
CA GLY A 220 5.02 -8.55 4.11
C GLY A 220 3.62 -8.09 4.45
N LYS A 221 3.27 -7.90 5.73
CA LYS A 221 1.95 -7.42 6.14
C LYS A 221 1.82 -5.93 5.87
N GLY A 222 0.57 -5.47 5.80
CA GLY A 222 0.29 -4.05 5.66
C GLY A 222 -0.81 -3.60 6.61
N ALA A 223 -1.02 -2.30 6.69
CA ALA A 223 -2.15 -1.71 7.38
C ALA A 223 -2.72 -0.56 6.54
N ILE A 224 -4.05 -0.49 6.43
CA ILE A 224 -4.76 0.57 5.73
C ILE A 224 -5.37 1.54 6.74
N PHE A 225 -5.14 2.82 6.49
CA PHE A 225 -5.70 3.91 7.26
C PHE A 225 -6.55 4.80 6.35
N SER A 226 -7.87 4.76 6.52
CA SER A 226 -8.81 5.58 5.74
C SER A 226 -9.23 6.84 6.49
N SER A 227 -9.51 7.92 5.73
CA SER A 227 -9.99 9.20 6.25
C SER A 227 -9.11 9.78 7.37
N THR A 228 -7.79 9.64 7.28
CA THR A 228 -6.89 10.03 8.36
C THR A 228 -6.30 11.42 8.14
N GLU A 229 -7.09 12.48 8.34
CA GLU A 229 -6.61 13.87 8.13
C GLU A 229 -5.29 14.16 8.85
N ILE A 230 -5.15 13.76 10.12
CA ILE A 230 -3.92 14.01 10.89
C ILE A 230 -2.76 13.13 10.39
N LEU A 231 -2.99 11.83 10.21
CA LEU A 231 -1.91 10.90 9.82
C LEU A 231 -1.48 11.17 8.36
N GLY A 232 -2.43 11.30 7.44
CA GLY A 232 -2.22 11.63 6.04
C GLY A 232 -1.45 12.94 5.87
N VAL A 233 -1.83 14.02 6.56
CA VAL A 233 -1.07 15.29 6.51
C VAL A 233 0.34 15.15 7.05
N ASN A 234 0.55 14.40 8.14
CA ASN A 234 1.90 14.17 8.66
C ASN A 234 2.76 13.35 7.69
N GLN A 235 2.19 12.29 7.12
CA GLN A 235 2.89 11.44 6.15
C GLN A 235 3.21 12.20 4.86
N MET A 236 2.32 13.09 4.44
CA MET A 236 2.54 14.03 3.34
C MET A 236 3.70 15.00 3.61
N LYS A 237 3.82 15.51 4.84
CA LYS A 237 4.95 16.36 5.25
C LYS A 237 6.26 15.60 5.24
N VAL A 238 6.28 14.37 5.77
CA VAL A 238 7.45 13.49 5.73
C VAL A 238 7.87 13.24 4.29
N PHE A 239 6.93 12.82 3.43
CA PHE A 239 7.18 12.62 2.00
C PHE A 239 7.74 13.88 1.34
N SER A 240 7.11 15.04 1.57
CA SER A 240 7.52 16.31 0.95
C SER A 240 8.92 16.73 1.36
N HIS A 241 9.30 16.48 2.62
CA HIS A 241 10.64 16.76 3.12
C HIS A 241 11.68 15.88 2.43
N VAL A 242 11.45 14.56 2.38
CA VAL A 242 12.36 13.61 1.70
C VAL A 242 12.42 13.94 0.20
N TRP A 243 11.27 14.20 -0.43
CA TRP A 243 11.19 14.55 -1.86
C TRP A 243 12.02 15.79 -2.19
N LYS A 244 11.98 16.83 -1.35
CA LYS A 244 12.76 18.06 -1.56
C LYS A 244 14.27 17.81 -1.55
N ASN A 245 14.74 16.89 -0.72
CA ASN A 245 16.16 16.57 -0.55
C ASN A 245 16.62 15.36 -1.40
N SER A 246 15.70 14.73 -2.12
CA SER A 246 15.97 13.58 -3.00
C SER A 246 16.54 14.00 -4.37
N MET A 247 17.31 13.11 -4.99
CA MET A 247 17.91 13.34 -6.31
C MET A 247 17.05 12.77 -7.43
N LYS A 248 17.05 13.45 -8.58
CA LYS A 248 16.40 12.94 -9.80
C LYS A 248 17.21 11.77 -10.38
N ILE A 249 16.55 10.91 -11.15
CA ILE A 249 17.22 9.79 -11.84
C ILE A 249 16.97 9.77 -13.36
N ASP A 250 16.38 10.82 -13.92
CA ASP A 250 15.99 10.88 -15.33
C ASP A 250 17.16 10.59 -16.29
N SER A 251 18.38 11.01 -15.92
CA SER A 251 19.60 10.80 -16.71
C SER A 251 20.17 9.39 -16.65
N LEU A 252 19.62 8.51 -15.79
CA LEU A 252 20.16 7.17 -15.54
C LEU A 252 19.32 6.05 -16.19
N TYR A 253 18.20 6.37 -16.84
CA TYR A 253 17.29 5.33 -17.38
C TYR A 253 17.94 4.44 -18.44
N ASP A 254 18.84 5.00 -19.26
CA ASP A 254 19.53 4.27 -20.32
C ASP A 254 20.83 3.58 -19.85
N MET A 255 21.22 3.79 -18.59
CA MET A 255 22.46 3.23 -18.03
C MET A 255 22.24 1.80 -17.51
N THR A 256 23.31 1.01 -17.54
CA THR A 256 23.34 -0.26 -16.80
C THR A 256 23.31 -0.01 -15.30
N LYS A 257 22.88 -1.03 -14.54
CA LYS A 257 22.88 -0.98 -13.07
C LYS A 257 24.24 -0.60 -12.49
N SER A 258 25.32 -1.14 -13.04
CA SER A 258 26.69 -0.86 -12.57
C SER A 258 27.07 0.60 -12.80
N GLU A 259 26.76 1.15 -13.98
CA GLU A 259 27.04 2.55 -14.32
C GLU A 259 26.24 3.52 -13.45
N ALA A 260 24.93 3.27 -13.29
CA ALA A 260 24.07 4.09 -12.42
C ALA A 260 24.56 4.10 -10.96
N GLN A 261 24.99 2.94 -10.44
CA GLN A 261 25.56 2.83 -9.10
C GLN A 261 26.92 3.51 -8.98
N GLU A 262 27.78 3.43 -10.00
CA GLU A 262 29.06 4.14 -10.05
C GLU A 262 28.85 5.66 -10.01
N VAL A 263 27.95 6.19 -10.85
CA VAL A 263 27.58 7.61 -10.88
C VAL A 263 27.07 8.06 -9.50
N TYR A 264 26.14 7.32 -8.91
CA TYR A 264 25.64 7.64 -7.56
C TYR A 264 26.76 7.64 -6.51
N ARG A 265 27.68 6.67 -6.56
CA ARG A 265 28.80 6.60 -5.62
C ARG A 265 29.73 7.79 -5.76
N ILE A 266 30.02 8.24 -6.99
CA ILE A 266 30.80 9.45 -7.25
C ILE A 266 30.09 10.67 -6.64
N ILE A 267 28.79 10.84 -6.91
CA ILE A 267 27.98 11.94 -6.34
C ILE A 267 28.08 11.96 -4.82
N ARG A 268 27.90 10.81 -4.17
CA ARG A 268 27.93 10.70 -2.71
C ARG A 268 29.28 11.13 -2.14
N LEU A 269 30.38 10.58 -2.68
CA LEU A 269 31.74 10.95 -2.24
C LEU A 269 32.04 12.42 -2.49
N VAL A 270 31.58 12.98 -3.61
CA VAL A 270 31.77 14.39 -3.94
C VAL A 270 30.99 15.30 -2.99
N ASN A 271 29.74 14.95 -2.65
CA ASN A 271 28.89 15.80 -1.81
C ASN A 271 29.16 15.67 -0.31
N GLU A 272 29.49 14.46 0.17
CA GLU A 272 29.63 14.19 1.60
C GLU A 272 31.08 14.29 2.08
N ASP A 273 32.04 13.80 1.28
CA ASP A 273 33.40 13.55 1.75
C ASP A 273 34.45 14.51 1.13
N ALA A 274 34.16 15.12 -0.03
CA ALA A 274 35.14 15.96 -0.74
C ALA A 274 35.58 17.18 0.07
N LEU A 275 34.66 17.84 0.79
CA LEU A 275 35.01 19.04 1.55
C LEU A 275 36.08 18.74 2.62
N GLY A 276 35.91 17.63 3.35
CA GLY A 276 36.88 17.18 4.34
C GLY A 276 38.24 16.88 3.69
N HIS A 277 38.23 16.24 2.52
CA HIS A 277 39.45 15.98 1.77
C HIS A 277 40.16 17.26 1.32
N ILE A 278 39.41 18.21 0.74
CA ILE A 278 39.93 19.50 0.25
C ILE A 278 40.57 20.30 1.39
N LEU A 279 39.90 20.39 2.54
CA LEU A 279 40.41 21.11 3.70
C LEU A 279 41.66 20.44 4.26
N ASN A 280 41.70 19.10 4.33
CA ASN A 280 42.87 18.38 4.79
C ASN A 280 44.07 18.56 3.85
N ALA A 281 43.86 18.48 2.52
CA ALA A 281 44.89 18.73 1.53
C ALA A 281 45.46 20.16 1.63
N SER A 282 44.59 21.15 1.91
CA SER A 282 44.97 22.55 2.09
C SER A 282 45.80 22.78 3.36
N LEU A 283 45.56 22.01 4.43
CA LEU A 283 46.32 22.11 5.69
C LEU A 283 47.66 21.37 5.66
N VAL A 284 47.74 20.26 4.93
CA VAL A 284 48.91 19.36 4.94
C VAL A 284 49.88 19.64 3.79
N SER A 285 49.38 20.07 2.62
CA SER A 285 50.24 20.27 1.43
C SER A 285 50.84 21.67 1.38
N LYS A 286 52.14 21.76 1.11
CA LYS A 286 52.81 23.07 0.86
C LYS A 286 52.38 23.72 -0.47
N ASN A 287 51.88 22.93 -1.41
CA ASN A 287 51.55 23.36 -2.77
C ASN A 287 50.03 23.55 -3.01
N HIS A 288 49.17 23.29 -2.02
CA HIS A 288 47.71 23.38 -2.15
C HIS A 288 47.12 22.57 -3.33
N ASP A 289 47.81 21.51 -3.78
CA ASP A 289 47.33 20.67 -4.89
C ASP A 289 46.16 19.79 -4.39
N ILE A 290 44.94 20.18 -4.77
CA ILE A 290 43.72 19.42 -4.52
C ILE A 290 43.54 18.41 -5.67
N ASP A 291 43.95 17.15 -5.46
CA ASP A 291 43.75 16.07 -6.42
C ASP A 291 42.45 15.28 -6.13
N MET A 292 41.33 15.82 -6.63
CA MET A 292 40.03 15.15 -6.54
C MET A 292 39.98 13.79 -7.24
N LEU A 293 40.91 13.54 -8.17
CA LEU A 293 40.95 12.29 -8.92
C LEU A 293 41.61 11.19 -8.10
N GLU A 294 42.72 11.51 -7.42
CA GLU A 294 43.36 10.61 -6.45
C GLU A 294 42.41 10.28 -5.27
N PHE A 295 41.60 11.25 -4.84
CA PHE A 295 40.55 11.04 -3.84
C PHE A 295 39.53 9.97 -4.25
N LEU A 296 39.01 10.07 -5.47
CA LEU A 296 38.05 9.09 -5.99
C LEU A 296 38.70 7.70 -6.14
N GLU A 297 39.96 7.64 -6.57
CA GLU A 297 40.72 6.39 -6.69
C GLU A 297 40.94 5.70 -5.34
N LYS A 298 41.33 6.44 -4.30
CA LYS A 298 41.47 5.91 -2.93
C LYS A 298 40.15 5.36 -2.40
N ASN A 299 39.02 5.88 -2.88
CA ASN A 299 37.69 5.41 -2.56
C ASN A 299 37.15 4.36 -3.55
N GLY A 300 38.00 3.80 -4.41
CA GLY A 300 37.68 2.68 -5.29
C GLY A 300 36.97 3.04 -6.59
N ILE A 301 37.08 4.29 -7.06
CA ILE A 301 36.54 4.74 -8.35
C ILE A 301 37.70 5.01 -9.31
N ASN A 302 37.77 4.26 -10.40
CA ASN A 302 38.82 4.42 -11.41
C ASN A 302 38.28 5.18 -12.63
N LEU A 303 38.52 6.49 -12.65
CA LEU A 303 38.18 7.34 -13.79
C LEU A 303 39.30 7.38 -14.84
N ARG A 304 40.53 6.96 -14.52
CA ARG A 304 41.68 7.07 -15.45
C ARG A 304 41.59 6.11 -16.63
N SER A 305 40.95 4.96 -16.44
CA SER A 305 40.75 3.98 -17.52
C SER A 305 39.66 4.39 -18.51
N LYS A 306 38.82 5.37 -18.15
CA LYS A 306 37.71 5.83 -18.99
C LYS A 306 38.16 6.87 -20.01
N SER A 307 37.46 6.95 -21.13
CA SER A 307 37.68 8.00 -22.13
C SER A 307 37.21 9.37 -21.61
N LEU A 308 37.65 10.47 -22.25
CA LEU A 308 37.17 11.81 -21.89
C LEU A 308 35.66 11.93 -22.11
N GLU A 309 35.11 11.32 -23.16
CA GLU A 309 33.68 11.34 -23.47
C GLU A 309 32.86 10.60 -22.39
N GLU A 310 33.35 9.44 -21.94
CA GLU A 310 32.76 8.69 -20.83
C GLU A 310 32.78 9.49 -19.52
N LEU A 311 33.91 10.15 -19.21
CA LEU A 311 34.04 11.01 -18.04
C LEU A 311 33.03 12.17 -18.09
N ILE A 312 32.88 12.83 -19.24
CA ILE A 312 31.91 13.91 -19.42
C ILE A 312 30.48 13.39 -19.23
N THR A 313 30.17 12.21 -19.74
CA THR A 313 28.83 11.59 -19.59
C THR A 313 28.50 11.30 -18.12
N ILE A 314 29.47 10.79 -17.36
CA ILE A 314 29.33 10.55 -15.92
C ILE A 314 29.09 11.86 -15.16
N ILE A 315 29.88 12.89 -15.48
CA ILE A 315 29.78 14.19 -14.81
C ILE A 315 28.48 14.92 -15.18
N ASP A 316 28.08 14.86 -16.45
CA ASP A 316 26.81 15.43 -16.92
C ASP A 316 25.64 14.80 -16.18
N SER A 317 25.61 13.46 -16.10
CA SER A 317 24.59 12.72 -15.34
C SER A 317 24.60 13.12 -13.86
N SER A 318 25.78 13.24 -13.26
CA SER A 318 25.93 13.65 -11.87
C SER A 318 25.38 15.06 -11.60
N LEU A 319 25.67 16.02 -12.48
CA LEU A 319 25.17 17.39 -12.38
C LEU A 319 23.67 17.49 -12.57
N GLN A 320 23.11 16.71 -13.51
CA GLN A 320 21.67 16.65 -13.74
C GLN A 320 20.94 16.15 -12.48
N MET A 321 21.48 15.15 -11.80
CA MET A 321 20.91 14.59 -10.57
C MET A 321 20.96 15.56 -9.38
N VAL A 322 22.10 16.24 -9.17
CA VAL A 322 22.36 17.05 -7.96
C VAL A 322 21.85 18.48 -8.08
N CYS A 323 22.07 19.14 -9.22
CA CYS A 323 21.83 20.59 -9.35
C CYS A 323 21.05 20.95 -10.63
N SER A 324 20.50 19.96 -11.35
CA SER A 324 19.90 20.16 -12.68
C SER A 324 20.85 20.90 -13.65
N GLY A 325 22.15 20.64 -13.49
CA GLY A 325 23.23 21.20 -14.29
C GLY A 325 23.52 20.37 -15.56
N ARG A 326 24.57 20.75 -16.29
CA ARG A 326 25.02 20.09 -17.52
C ARG A 326 26.54 20.12 -17.62
N ALA A 327 27.13 19.09 -18.21
CA ALA A 327 28.51 19.10 -18.70
C ALA A 327 28.53 18.77 -20.19
N ASN A 328 29.30 19.54 -20.96
CA ASN A 328 29.39 19.35 -22.40
C ASN A 328 30.81 19.56 -22.91
N LEU A 329 31.22 18.72 -23.86
CA LEU A 329 32.46 18.84 -24.63
C LEU A 329 32.11 19.43 -26.00
N GLU A 330 32.63 20.61 -26.32
CA GLU A 330 32.32 21.28 -27.60
C GLU A 330 32.98 20.54 -28.78
N PRO A 331 32.23 20.09 -29.79
CA PRO A 331 32.79 19.33 -30.91
C PRO A 331 33.86 20.13 -31.67
N GLY A 332 35.03 19.53 -31.86
CA GLY A 332 36.15 20.15 -32.61
C GLY A 332 36.88 21.28 -31.87
N THR A 333 36.39 21.71 -30.71
CA THR A 333 37.13 22.63 -29.84
C THR A 333 37.58 21.90 -28.60
N LYS A 334 38.80 22.19 -28.15
CA LYS A 334 39.37 21.65 -26.92
C LYS A 334 38.74 22.32 -25.67
N ASN A 335 37.43 22.56 -25.67
CA ASN A 335 36.71 23.28 -24.62
C ASN A 335 35.65 22.39 -23.97
N ILE A 336 35.60 22.43 -22.65
CA ILE A 336 34.58 21.78 -21.84
C ILE A 336 33.82 22.86 -21.07
N THR A 337 32.50 22.71 -21.00
CA THR A 337 31.63 23.60 -20.24
C THR A 337 30.89 22.80 -19.16
N ILE A 338 30.85 23.36 -17.96
CA ILE A 338 30.08 22.83 -16.84
C ILE A 338 29.15 23.92 -16.35
N GLU A 339 27.86 23.62 -16.28
CA GLU A 339 26.83 24.55 -15.85
C GLU A 339 26.07 23.95 -14.67
N SER A 340 25.72 24.79 -13.70
CA SER A 340 24.85 24.43 -12.58
C SER A 340 23.78 25.52 -12.44
N ARG A 341 22.53 25.11 -12.23
CA ARG A 341 21.42 26.07 -11.97
C ARG A 341 21.49 26.66 -10.57
N MET A 342 22.34 26.12 -9.71
CA MET A 342 22.62 26.64 -8.37
C MET A 342 23.83 27.57 -8.43
N ASN A 343 23.82 28.65 -7.67
CA ASN A 343 24.95 29.59 -7.60
C ASN A 343 25.63 29.51 -6.24
N SER A 344 26.25 28.37 -5.94
CA SER A 344 26.86 28.10 -4.63
C SER A 344 28.05 27.14 -4.69
N GLY A 345 28.72 27.05 -5.85
CA GLY A 345 29.92 26.25 -6.07
C GLY A 345 29.69 24.78 -6.40
N HIS A 346 28.47 24.34 -6.70
CA HIS A 346 28.16 22.94 -7.00
C HIS A 346 28.87 22.43 -8.27
N SER A 347 29.23 23.31 -9.21
CA SER A 347 30.00 22.96 -10.41
C SER A 347 31.50 22.75 -10.15
N LEU A 348 32.04 23.28 -9.04
CA LEU A 348 33.48 23.36 -8.81
C LEU A 348 34.15 22.00 -8.56
N PRO A 349 33.58 21.08 -7.74
CA PRO A 349 34.18 19.76 -7.54
C PRO A 349 34.27 18.96 -8.85
N TRP A 350 33.23 19.07 -9.69
CA TRP A 350 33.20 18.42 -11.01
C TRP A 350 34.24 19.01 -11.96
N ALA A 351 34.41 20.32 -11.96
CA ALA A 351 35.47 20.97 -12.72
C ALA A 351 36.87 20.52 -12.26
N ALA A 352 37.08 20.41 -10.95
CA ALA A 352 38.34 19.94 -10.38
C ALA A 352 38.69 18.51 -10.83
N ILE A 353 37.70 17.60 -10.86
CA ILE A 353 37.87 16.23 -11.38
C ILE A 353 38.32 16.25 -12.84
N ILE A 354 37.65 17.01 -13.71
CA ILE A 354 38.02 17.12 -15.13
C ILE A 354 39.42 17.69 -15.30
N THR A 355 39.76 18.76 -14.56
CA THR A 355 41.09 19.35 -14.65
C THR A 355 42.18 18.40 -14.19
N GLY A 356 41.95 17.65 -13.10
CA GLY A 356 42.88 16.63 -12.62
C GLY A 356 43.09 15.52 -13.66
N TYR A 357 42.00 15.07 -14.31
CA TYR A 357 42.06 14.07 -15.38
C TYR A 357 42.94 14.53 -16.54
N LEU A 358 42.70 15.74 -17.03
CA LEU A 358 43.45 16.34 -18.13
C LEU A 358 44.92 16.57 -17.78
N GLN A 359 45.22 17.00 -16.54
CA GLN A 359 46.60 17.18 -16.07
C GLN A 359 47.37 15.87 -16.03
N LYS A 360 46.76 14.76 -15.57
CA LYS A 360 47.40 13.43 -15.59
C LYS A 360 47.64 12.92 -17.02
N GLN A 361 46.86 13.37 -18.00
CA GLN A 361 47.08 13.11 -19.42
C GLN A 361 48.12 14.04 -20.08
N GLY A 362 48.73 14.95 -19.31
CA GLY A 362 49.77 15.86 -19.80
C GLY A 362 49.26 17.20 -20.35
N HIS A 363 47.95 17.47 -20.28
CA HIS A 363 47.39 18.74 -20.71
C HIS A 363 47.50 19.82 -19.62
N ARG A 364 47.50 21.09 -20.03
CA ARG A 364 47.47 22.26 -19.12
C ARG A 364 46.13 23.00 -19.21
N PRO A 365 45.07 22.48 -18.57
CA PRO A 365 43.75 23.11 -18.64
C PRO A 365 43.77 24.49 -17.99
N ARG A 366 43.10 25.47 -18.63
CA ARG A 366 42.79 26.77 -18.03
C ARG A 366 41.32 26.82 -17.66
N LEU A 367 41.02 27.23 -16.43
CA LEU A 367 39.68 27.27 -15.88
C LEU A 367 39.23 28.73 -15.75
N VAL A 368 38.03 29.02 -16.23
CA VAL A 368 37.35 30.31 -16.06
C VAL A 368 36.01 30.05 -15.40
N TYR A 369 35.84 30.57 -14.19
CA TYR A 369 34.60 30.48 -13.43
C TYR A 369 33.79 31.76 -13.57
N GLN A 370 32.50 31.62 -13.85
CA GLN A 370 31.54 32.71 -13.96
C GLN A 370 30.34 32.38 -13.09
N ASN A 371 29.95 33.31 -12.22
CA ASN A 371 28.75 33.19 -11.41
C ASN A 371 27.75 34.32 -11.75
N GLN A 372 26.47 33.98 -11.82
CA GLN A 372 25.39 34.94 -12.02
C GLN A 372 24.26 34.65 -11.03
N ALA A 373 23.95 35.60 -10.16
CA ALA A 373 22.99 35.47 -9.08
C ALA A 373 21.64 34.86 -9.49
N HIS A 374 21.16 35.13 -10.71
CA HIS A 374 19.88 34.66 -11.23
C HIS A 374 19.95 33.58 -12.31
N LYS A 375 21.15 33.28 -12.85
CA LYS A 375 21.31 32.29 -13.93
C LYS A 375 22.11 31.04 -13.54
N GLY A 376 22.61 30.99 -12.30
CA GLY A 376 23.44 29.90 -11.81
C GLY A 376 24.92 30.18 -12.01
N GLU A 377 25.70 29.12 -12.14
CA GLU A 377 27.16 29.18 -12.28
C GLU A 377 27.64 28.37 -13.48
N LYS A 378 28.76 28.81 -14.05
CA LYS A 378 29.35 28.21 -15.23
C LYS A 378 30.87 28.15 -15.11
N VAL A 379 31.45 27.00 -15.44
CA VAL A 379 32.88 26.78 -15.54
C VAL A 379 33.23 26.47 -17.00
N HIS A 380 34.16 27.22 -17.55
CA HIS A 380 34.78 26.93 -18.83
C HIS A 380 36.18 26.35 -18.60
N ILE A 381 36.46 25.20 -19.19
CA ILE A 381 37.76 24.53 -19.14
C ILE A 381 38.32 24.47 -20.55
N LYS A 382 39.43 25.16 -20.80
CA LYS A 382 40.14 25.15 -22.09
C LYS A 382 41.36 24.23 -22.01
N ILE A 383 41.38 23.18 -22.81
CA ILE A 383 42.48 22.21 -22.91
C ILE A 383 43.57 22.83 -23.79
N ASN A 384 44.64 23.33 -23.16
CA ASN A 384 45.83 23.74 -23.91
C ASN A 384 46.71 22.52 -24.17
N SER A 385 47.17 22.42 -25.42
CA SER A 385 48.15 21.41 -25.85
C SER A 385 49.50 21.62 -25.17
#